data_AF-A0A2P5VVR6-F1
#
_entry.id   AF-A0A2P5VVR6-F1
#
_cell.length_a   1.000
_cell.length_b   1.000
_cell.length_c   1.000
_cell.angle_alpha   90.00
_cell.angle_beta   90.00
_cell.angle_gamma   90.00
#
_symmetry.space_group_name_H-M   'P 1'
#
loop_
_entity.id
_entity.type
_entity.pdbx_description
1 polymer ?
#
loop_
_entity_poly.entity_id
_entity_poly.type
_entity_poly.pdbx_seq_one_letter_code
_entity_poly.pdbx_strand_id
1 'polypeptide(L)'
;MGELKVLGSWSSPYGLRVQWALGLKSVEYEYIDEDLLNKSEMLLKYNPVHKKIPVLVHNGKEIQNFRAHPVIKNNLPDHDRLLQNYTEKRQRFLAYSPHTENA
;
A
#
# COMPACT_ATOMS: atom_id res chain seq x y z
N MET A 1 -0.96 -22.15 -2.35
CA MET A 1 -1.20 -20.78 -1.86
C MET A 1 -0.74 -19.84 -2.95
N GLY A 2 -1.58 -18.88 -3.34
CA GLY A 2 -1.29 -17.98 -4.46
C GLY A 2 -0.35 -16.85 -4.06
N GLU A 3 0.49 -16.42 -5.00
CA GLU A 3 1.41 -15.29 -4.80
C GLU A 3 0.61 -13.98 -4.76
N LEU A 4 0.66 -13.26 -3.64
CA LEU A 4 0.00 -11.98 -3.44
C LEU A 4 1.05 -10.86 -3.34
N LYS A 5 0.96 -9.86 -4.22
CA LYS A 5 1.84 -8.69 -4.21
C LYS A 5 1.00 -7.43 -4.01
N VAL A 6 1.52 -6.50 -3.21
CA VAL A 6 0.92 -5.19 -2.96
C VAL A 6 1.90 -4.13 -3.41
N LEU A 7 1.61 -3.48 -4.53
CA LEU A 7 2.29 -2.27 -4.95
C LEU A 7 1.64 -1.10 -4.21
N GLY A 8 2.38 -0.47 -3.32
CA GLY A 8 1.90 0.65 -2.52
C GLY A 8 2.99 1.68 -2.30
N SER A 9 2.70 2.73 -1.54
CA SER A 9 3.71 3.65 -1.04
C SER A 9 3.45 3.83 0.44
N TRP A 10 4.51 3.88 1.24
CA TRP A 10 4.43 4.16 2.68
C TRP A 10 3.64 5.44 3.00
N SER A 11 3.67 6.41 2.08
CA SER A 11 3.00 7.71 2.20
C SER A 11 1.52 7.69 1.81
N SER A 12 1.05 6.61 1.17
CA SER A 12 -0.30 6.51 0.63
C SER A 12 -1.28 5.89 1.62
N PRO A 13 -2.35 6.61 2.02
CA PRO A 13 -3.36 6.05 2.92
C PRO A 13 -4.09 4.87 2.29
N TYR A 14 -4.23 4.81 0.96
CA TYR A 14 -4.86 3.68 0.29
C TYR A 14 -3.98 2.42 0.30
N GLY A 15 -2.66 2.56 0.19
CA GLY A 15 -1.71 1.44 0.34
C GLY A 15 -1.71 0.89 1.77
N LEU A 16 -1.70 1.78 2.75
CA LEU A 16 -1.79 1.41 4.17
C LEU A 16 -3.07 0.65 4.52
N ARG A 17 -4.21 1.02 3.92
CA ARG A 17 -5.48 0.28 4.09
C ARG A 17 -5.36 -1.17 3.66
N VAL A 18 -4.73 -1.41 2.51
CA VAL A 18 -4.54 -2.77 1.97
C VAL A 18 -3.61 -3.58 2.88
N GLN A 19 -2.45 -3.01 3.26
CA GLN A 19 -1.53 -3.66 4.19
C GLN A 19 -2.22 -4.05 5.50
N TRP A 20 -3.01 -3.14 6.08
CA TRP A 20 -3.66 -3.40 7.36
C TRP A 20 -4.74 -4.48 7.24
N ALA A 21 -5.57 -4.43 6.19
CA ALA A 21 -6.59 -5.45 5.95
C ALA A 21 -5.99 -6.85 5.76
N LEU A 22 -4.85 -6.95 5.08
CA LEU A 22 -4.12 -8.21 4.91
C LEU A 22 -3.49 -8.68 6.24
N GLY A 23 -2.90 -7.75 7.01
CA GLY A 23 -2.35 -8.03 8.34
C GLY A 23 -3.39 -8.54 9.34
N LEU A 24 -4.60 -8.00 9.33
CA LEU A 24 -5.72 -8.47 10.18
C LEU A 24 -6.15 -9.90 9.87
N LYS A 25 -5.87 -10.40 8.66
CA LYS A 25 -6.16 -11.77 8.25
C LYS A 25 -4.94 -12.68 8.22
N SER A 26 -3.78 -12.17 8.67
CA SER A 26 -2.51 -12.90 8.61
C SER A 26 -2.22 -13.48 7.23
N VAL A 27 -2.61 -12.74 6.18
CA VAL A 27 -2.35 -13.15 4.80
C VAL A 27 -0.93 -12.75 4.45
N GLU A 28 -0.14 -13.70 3.99
CA GLU A 28 1.20 -13.42 3.49
C GLU A 28 1.11 -12.69 2.14
N TYR A 29 1.90 -11.63 2.02
CA TYR A 29 2.04 -10.86 0.79
C TYR A 29 3.43 -10.25 0.69
N GLU A 30 3.88 -10.06 -0.54
CA GLU A 30 5.04 -9.25 -0.83
C GLU A 30 4.61 -7.77 -0.94
N TYR A 31 5.23 -6.91 -0.14
CA TYR A 31 5.03 -5.47 -0.26
C TYR A 31 6.12 -4.85 -1.13
N ILE A 32 5.70 -4.15 -2.16
CA ILE A 32 6.58 -3.46 -3.09
C ILE A 32 6.33 -1.97 -2.92
N ASP A 33 7.33 -1.26 -2.41
CA ASP A 33 7.26 0.18 -2.23
C ASP A 33 7.51 0.88 -3.58
N GLU A 34 6.55 1.67 -4.01
CA GLU A 34 6.53 2.40 -5.27
C GLU A 34 6.96 3.85 -5.05
N ASP A 35 7.91 4.28 -5.87
CA ASP A 35 8.21 5.69 -6.06
C ASP A 35 7.15 6.33 -6.96
N LEU A 36 6.42 7.31 -6.43
CA LEU A 36 5.35 8.00 -7.15
C LEU A 36 5.87 9.05 -8.14
N LEU A 37 7.12 9.50 -7.97
CA LEU A 37 7.82 10.37 -8.91
C LEU A 37 8.41 9.56 -10.07
N ASN A 38 8.92 8.36 -9.78
CA ASN A 38 9.47 7.44 -10.76
C ASN A 38 8.78 6.07 -10.73
N LYS A 39 7.66 5.97 -11.46
CA LYS A 39 6.77 4.79 -11.45
C LYS A 39 7.47 3.56 -12.01
N SER A 40 7.34 2.43 -11.31
CA SER A 40 7.92 1.17 -11.78
C SER A 40 7.25 0.65 -13.05
N GLU A 41 7.98 -0.13 -13.85
CA GLU A 41 7.43 -0.85 -15.00
C GLU A 41 6.28 -1.79 -14.60
N MET A 42 6.34 -2.32 -13.39
CA MET A 42 5.34 -3.23 -12.85
C MET A 42 4.02 -2.52 -12.54
N LEU A 43 4.07 -1.30 -11.99
CA LEU A 43 2.89 -0.46 -11.80
C LEU A 43 2.24 -0.12 -13.15
N LEU A 44 3.05 0.18 -14.16
CA LEU A 44 2.57 0.46 -15.51
C LEU A 44 2.00 -0.79 -16.20
N LYS A 45 2.57 -1.96 -15.95
CA LYS A 45 2.08 -3.25 -16.45
C LYS A 45 0.72 -3.61 -15.87
N TYR A 46 0.55 -3.49 -14.55
CA TYR A 46 -0.68 -3.93 -13.87
C TYR A 46 -1.75 -2.85 -13.78
N ASN A 47 -1.41 -1.57 -13.99
CA ASN A 47 -2.39 -0.49 -14.04
C ASN A 47 -2.05 0.53 -15.14
N PRO A 48 -2.07 0.12 -16.43
CA PRO A 48 -1.66 0.97 -17.54
C PRO A 48 -2.58 2.19 -17.73
N VAL A 49 -3.85 2.08 -17.34
CA VAL A 49 -4.87 3.14 -17.50
C VAL A 49 -4.67 4.24 -16.46
N HIS A 50 -4.65 3.90 -15.16
CA HIS A 50 -4.62 4.92 -14.10
C HIS A 50 -3.22 5.19 -13.58
N LYS A 51 -2.30 4.21 -13.65
CA LYS A 51 -0.91 4.34 -13.18
C LYS A 51 -0.85 4.83 -11.72
N LYS A 52 -1.75 4.31 -10.89
CA LYS A 52 -1.97 4.69 -9.49
C LYS A 52 -1.87 3.47 -8.58
N ILE A 53 -1.46 3.73 -7.35
CA ILE A 53 -1.46 2.77 -6.24
C ILE A 53 -2.70 2.93 -5.36
N PRO A 54 -3.06 1.94 -4.53
CA PRO A 54 -2.48 0.60 -4.47
C PRO A 54 -2.87 -0.26 -5.67
N VAL A 55 -1.97 -1.15 -6.08
CA VAL A 55 -2.30 -2.25 -6.99
C VAL A 55 -2.06 -3.55 -6.27
N LEU A 56 -3.10 -4.39 -6.23
CA LEU A 56 -3.02 -5.73 -5.68
C LEU A 56 -2.88 -6.70 -6.85
N VAL A 57 -1.90 -7.60 -6.77
CA VAL A 57 -1.66 -8.60 -7.80
C VAL A 57 -1.75 -9.96 -7.14
N HIS A 58 -2.62 -10.83 -7.67
CA HIS A 58 -2.79 -12.19 -7.17
C HIS A 58 -2.55 -13.17 -8.31
N ASN A 59 -1.53 -14.03 -8.17
CA ASN A 59 -1.10 -14.99 -9.19
C ASN A 59 -0.81 -14.31 -10.55
N GLY A 60 -0.09 -13.19 -10.51
CA GLY A 60 0.30 -12.43 -11.71
C GLY A 60 -0.86 -11.69 -12.41
N LYS A 61 -2.05 -11.61 -11.79
CA LYS A 61 -3.18 -10.83 -12.30
C LYS A 61 -3.47 -9.65 -11.38
N GLU A 62 -3.63 -8.48 -11.97
CA GLU A 62 -4.07 -7.29 -11.27
C GLU A 62 -5.51 -7.43 -10.76
N ILE A 63 -5.77 -6.86 -9.60
CA ILE A 63 -7.10 -6.73 -9.04
C ILE A 63 -7.50 -5.27 -9.18
N GLN A 64 -8.33 -4.99 -10.19
CA GLN A 64 -8.76 -3.63 -10.56
C GLN A 64 -9.43 -2.89 -9.40
N ASN A 65 -10.17 -3.61 -8.55
CA ASN A 65 -10.80 -3.05 -7.36
C ASN A 65 -10.44 -3.88 -6.13
N PHE A 66 -9.42 -3.43 -5.38
CA PHE A 66 -9.00 -4.12 -4.16
C PHE A 66 -10.13 -4.26 -3.13
N ARG A 67 -11.11 -3.35 -3.11
CA ARG A 67 -12.27 -3.44 -2.20
C ARG A 67 -13.23 -4.58 -2.57
N ALA A 68 -13.21 -5.03 -3.81
CA ALA A 68 -14.01 -6.17 -4.26
C ALA A 68 -13.33 -7.51 -3.91
N HIS A 69 -12.03 -7.50 -3.56
CA HIS A 69 -11.33 -8.73 -3.23
C HIS A 69 -11.85 -9.32 -1.91
N PRO A 70 -12.22 -10.61 -1.84
CA PRO A 70 -12.86 -11.22 -0.66
C PRO A 70 -12.04 -11.07 0.62
N VAL A 71 -10.70 -11.13 0.49
CA VAL A 71 -9.77 -11.01 1.62
C VAL A 71 -9.79 -9.59 2.21
N ILE A 72 -10.03 -8.56 1.39
CA ILE A 72 -9.92 -7.16 1.81
C ILE A 72 -11.29 -6.57 2.17
N LYS A 73 -12.35 -6.90 1.43
CA LYS A 73 -13.69 -6.30 1.54
C LYS A 73 -14.19 -6.21 2.99
N ASN A 74 -14.00 -7.26 3.77
CA ASN A 74 -14.58 -7.39 5.11
C ASN A 74 -13.64 -6.90 6.24
N ASN A 75 -12.41 -6.47 5.91
CA ASN A 75 -11.36 -6.18 6.90
C ASN A 75 -10.76 -4.79 6.75
N LEU A 76 -11.44 -3.89 6.04
CA LEU A 76 -10.99 -2.51 5.94
C LEU A 76 -11.14 -1.83 7.31
N PRO A 77 -10.07 -1.22 7.86
CA PRO A 77 -10.14 -0.49 9.11
C PRO A 77 -11.01 0.78 8.98
N ASP A 78 -11.55 1.22 10.11
CA ASP A 78 -12.27 2.48 10.23
C ASP A 78 -11.38 3.67 9.80
N HIS A 79 -12.00 4.71 9.23
CA HIS A 79 -11.33 5.91 8.75
C HIS A 79 -10.48 6.59 9.83
N ASP A 80 -10.97 6.68 11.07
CA ASP A 80 -10.28 7.41 12.14
C ASP A 80 -9.04 6.67 12.61
N ARG A 81 -9.14 5.33 12.71
CA ARG A 81 -7.99 4.47 13.01
C ARG A 81 -6.91 4.55 11.93
N LEU A 82 -7.31 4.69 10.67
CA LEU A 82 -6.39 4.92 9.56
C LEU A 82 -5.67 6.25 9.65
N LEU A 83 -6.39 7.32 10.00
CA LEU A 83 -5.80 8.65 10.14
C LEU A 83 -4.79 8.68 11.30
N GLN A 84 -5.10 8.01 12.41
CA GLN A 84 -4.17 7.85 13.52
C GLN A 84 -2.91 7.10 13.08
N ASN A 85 -3.05 5.95 12.42
CA ASN A 85 -1.90 5.16 11.93
C ASN A 85 -1.03 5.98 10.95
N TYR A 86 -1.66 6.72 10.04
CA TYR A 86 -0.96 7.61 9.10
C TYR A 86 -0.17 8.69 9.85
N THR A 87 -0.81 9.34 10.82
CA THR A 87 -0.18 10.36 11.66
C THR A 87 1.02 9.79 12.40
N GLU A 88 0.87 8.64 13.06
CA GLU A 88 1.95 7.99 13.81
C GLU A 88 3.13 7.59 12.91
N LYS A 89 2.85 6.98 11.74
CA LYS A 89 3.90 6.61 10.78
C LYS A 89 4.64 7.84 10.25
N ARG A 90 3.91 8.92 9.94
CA ARG A 90 4.49 10.19 9.50
C ARG A 90 5.35 10.81 10.60
N GLN A 91 4.86 10.88 11.84
CA GLN A 91 5.62 11.41 12.96
C GLN A 91 6.88 10.60 13.23
N ARG A 92 6.79 9.26 13.20
CA ARG A 92 7.96 8.38 13.33
C ARG A 92 8.97 8.64 12.22
N PHE A 93 8.53 8.76 10.98
CA PHE A 93 9.43 9.08 9.87
C PHE A 93 10.12 10.42 10.08
N LEU A 94 9.38 11.48 10.42
CA LEU A 94 9.95 12.82 10.66
C LEU A 94 10.93 12.81 11.85
N ALA A 95 10.63 12.06 12.91
CA ALA A 95 11.51 11.94 14.07
C ALA A 95 12.79 11.13 13.79
N TYR A 96 12.75 10.21 12.82
CA TYR A 96 13.88 9.36 12.45
C TYR A 96 14.62 9.85 11.20
N SER A 97 14.03 10.79 10.45
CA SER A 97 14.68 11.43 9.32
C SER A 97 15.79 12.30 9.89
N PRO A 98 17.07 12.02 9.61
CA PRO A 98 18.13 12.94 9.98
C PRO A 98 17.83 14.22 9.19
N HIS A 99 17.31 15.24 9.85
CA HIS A 99 17.35 16.56 9.26
C HIS A 99 18.83 16.86 9.03
N THR A 100 19.16 17.03 7.75
CA THR A 100 20.32 17.73 7.25
C THR A 100 20.55 18.95 8.15
N GLU A 101 21.50 18.83 9.07
CA GLU A 101 22.22 20.00 9.53
C GLU A 101 22.93 20.61 8.32
N ASN A 102 22.82 21.93 8.25
CA ASN A 102 23.55 22.87 7.40
C ASN A 102 22.90 23.23 6.05
N ALA A 103 22.12 24.30 6.16
CA ALA A 103 22.20 25.48 5.29
C ALA A 103 23.64 25.98 5.09
#